data_AF-A0A526XZ58-F1
#
_entry.id   AF-A0A526XZ58-F1
#
_cell.length_a   1.000
_cell.length_b   1.000
_cell.length_c   1.000
_cell.angle_alpha   90.00
_cell.angle_beta   90.00
_cell.angle_gamma   90.00
#
_symmetry.space_group_name_H-M   'P 1'
#
loop_
_entity.id
_entity.type
_entity.pdbx_description
1 polymer ?
#
loop_
_entity_poly.entity_id
_entity_poly.type
_entity_poly.pdbx_seq_one_letter_code
_entity_poly.pdbx_strand_id
1 'polypeptide(L)' 'MFRYVLTAALALSATPVFANDSIAELGTGGLILSRSDAVAMESEDLYISPEKVTVDYAFRNITDKDVDAIVAFPMPDI' A
#
# COMPACT_ATOMS: atom_id res chain seq x y z
N MET A 1 -32.07 -10.95 -20.38
CA MET A 1 -32.14 -9.49 -20.19
C MET A 1 -31.75 -9.11 -18.76
N PHE A 2 -32.53 -9.47 -17.73
CA PHE A 2 -32.24 -9.09 -16.34
C PHE A 2 -30.85 -9.50 -15.81
N ARG A 3 -30.37 -10.70 -16.21
CA ARG A 3 -29.06 -11.22 -15.82
C ARG A 3 -27.90 -10.35 -16.34
N TYR A 4 -28.00 -9.87 -17.58
CA TYR A 4 -26.98 -8.99 -18.18
C TYR A 4 -26.98 -7.60 -17.56
N VAL A 5 -28.17 -7.09 -17.21
CA VAL A 5 -28.31 -5.81 -16.48
C VAL A 5 -27.67 -5.90 -15.10
N LEU A 6 -27.87 -7.00 -14.38
CA LEU A 6 -27.27 -7.22 -13.06
C LEU A 6 -25.74 -7.33 -13.13
N THR A 7 -25.20 -8.04 -14.13
CA THR A 7 -23.74 -8.15 -14.32
C THR A 7 -23.12 -6.80 -14.68
N ALA A 8 -23.76 -6.01 -15.54
CA ALA A 8 -23.29 -4.68 -15.90
C ALA A 8 -23.31 -3.72 -14.70
N ALA A 9 -24.39 -3.74 -13.90
CA ALA A 9 -24.51 -2.93 -12.69
C ALA A 9 -23.42 -3.27 -11.66
N LEU A 10 -23.07 -4.55 -11.49
CA LEU A 10 -22.01 -4.97 -10.58
C LEU A 10 -20.62 -4.52 -11.06
N ALA A 11 -20.36 -4.58 -12.38
CA ALA A 11 -19.10 -4.08 -12.95
C ALA A 11 -18.93 -2.57 -12.76
N LEU A 12 -20.02 -1.80 -12.86
CA LEU A 12 -20.05 -0.36 -12.60
C LEU A 12 -19.86 0.02 -11.13
N SER A 13 -20.06 -0.93 -10.21
CA SER A 13 -19.89 -0.70 -8.75
C SER A 13 -18.47 -0.94 -8.25
N ALA A 14 -17.54 -1.35 -9.12
CA ALA A 14 -16.14 -1.54 -8.74
C ALA A 14 -15.45 -0.18 -8.50
N THR A 15 -15.14 0.12 -7.25
CA THR A 15 -14.30 1.27 -6.90
C THR A 15 -12.83 0.95 -7.15
N PRO A 16 -12.02 1.88 -7.70
CA PRO A 16 -10.58 1.68 -7.79
C PRO A 16 -10.02 1.49 -6.37
N VAL A 17 -9.33 0.36 -6.15
CA VAL A 17 -8.52 0.16 -4.96
C VAL A 17 -7.15 0.74 -5.28
N PHE A 18 -6.73 1.75 -4.52
CA PHE A 18 -5.37 2.28 -4.62
C PHE A 18 -4.52 1.51 -3.60
N ALA A 19 -3.47 0.84 -4.08
CA ALA A 19 -2.48 0.21 -3.21
C ALA A 19 -1.70 1.30 -2.46
N ASN A 20 -1.25 0.96 -1.24
CA ASN A 20 -0.42 1.86 -0.44
C ASN A 20 1.04 1.76 -0.88
N ASP A 21 1.35 2.25 -2.07
CA ASP A 21 2.71 2.15 -2.66
C ASP A 21 3.60 3.33 -2.20
N SER A 22 3.68 3.56 -0.88
CA SER A 22 4.44 4.67 -0.30
C SER A 22 5.66 4.17 0.49
N ILE A 23 6.74 4.94 0.46
CA ILE A 23 7.88 4.82 1.38
C ILE A 23 7.79 5.90 2.45
N ALA A 24 8.54 5.75 3.53
CA ALA A 24 8.67 6.79 4.54
C ALA A 24 9.90 7.66 4.29
N GLU A 25 9.74 8.97 4.51
CA GLU A 25 10.82 9.94 4.58
C GLU A 25 10.78 10.64 5.95
N LEU A 26 11.96 10.96 6.50
CA LEU A 26 12.07 11.72 7.74
C LEU A 26 12.23 13.20 7.43
N GLY A 27 11.15 13.97 7.53
CA GLY A 27 11.14 15.42 7.36
C GLY A 27 11.29 16.18 8.67
N THR A 28 11.32 17.52 8.60
CA THR A 28 11.42 18.40 9.78
C THR A 28 10.22 18.31 10.74
N GLY A 29 9.11 17.74 10.29
CA GLY A 29 7.88 17.51 11.06
C GLY A 29 7.63 16.04 11.45
N GLY A 30 8.57 15.14 11.22
CA GLY A 30 8.42 13.70 11.49
C GLY A 30 8.30 12.84 10.23
N LEU A 31 7.64 11.69 10.35
CA LEU A 31 7.44 10.75 9.25
C LEU A 31 6.47 11.33 8.20
N ILE A 32 6.91 11.33 6.95
CA ILE A 32 6.10 11.72 5.79
C ILE A 32 6.07 10.52 4.85
N LEU A 33 4.87 10.14 4.38
CA LEU A 33 4.73 9.14 3.32
C LEU A 33 5.02 9.81 1.97
N SER A 34 5.94 9.23 1.22
CA SER A 34 6.42 9.73 -0.08
C SER A 34 6.41 8.60 -1.11
N ARG A 35 6.50 8.95 -2.39
CA ARG A 35 6.57 7.97 -3.49
C ARG A 35 8.02 7.83 -3.95
N SER A 36 8.48 6.58 -4.10
CA SER A 36 9.81 6.29 -4.67
C SER A 36 9.69 5.76 -6.09
N ASP A 37 10.51 6.30 -6.99
CA ASP A 37 10.71 5.75 -8.34
C ASP A 37 11.88 4.74 -8.38
N ALA A 38 12.52 4.46 -7.25
CA ALA A 38 13.68 3.57 -7.14
C ALA A 38 13.34 2.21 -6.50
N VAL A 39 12.29 2.17 -5.66
CA VAL A 39 11.83 0.95 -4.98
C VAL A 39 10.34 0.80 -5.22
N ALA A 40 9.94 -0.36 -5.75
CA ALA A 40 8.54 -0.72 -5.93
C ALA A 40 8.08 -1.60 -4.76
N MET A 41 6.91 -1.31 -4.19
CA MET A 41 6.19 -2.23 -3.30
C MET A 41 5.41 -3.22 -4.17
N GLU A 42 5.84 -4.48 -4.21
CA GLU A 42 5.21 -5.50 -5.08
C GLU A 42 4.01 -6.17 -4.39
N SER A 43 4.08 -6.32 -3.07
CA SER A 43 2.97 -6.86 -2.28
C SER A 43 3.04 -6.42 -0.82
N GLU A 44 1.87 -6.28 -0.21
CA GLU A 44 1.64 -6.16 1.24
C GLU A 44 0.62 -7.25 1.64
N ASP A 45 0.93 -8.03 2.66
CA ASP A 45 -0.05 -8.89 3.35
C ASP A 45 -0.22 -8.39 4.79
N LEU A 46 -1.39 -7.82 5.06
CA LEU A 46 -1.73 -7.20 6.33
C LEU A 46 -2.74 -8.07 7.09
N TYR A 47 -2.30 -8.61 8.22
CA TYR A 47 -3.14 -9.31 9.18
C TYR A 47 -3.37 -8.47 10.44
N ILE A 48 -4.65 -8.26 10.79
CA ILE A 48 -5.05 -7.51 11.98
C ILE A 48 -5.99 -8.38 12.84
N SER A 49 -5.70 -8.44 14.14
CA SER A 49 -6.52 -9.05 15.18
C SER A 49 -6.49 -8.17 16.44
N PRO A 50 -7.43 -8.35 17.39
CA PRO A 50 -7.44 -7.58 18.64
C PRO A 50 -6.13 -7.70 19.44
N GLU A 51 -5.44 -8.84 19.33
CA GLU A 51 -4.22 -9.12 20.09
C GLU A 51 -2.93 -8.90 19.29
N LYS A 52 -2.99 -8.91 17.96
CA LYS A 52 -1.79 -8.87 17.11
C LYS A 52 -2.05 -8.24 15.73
N VAL A 53 -1.08 -7.43 15.30
CA VAL A 53 -0.92 -6.98 13.91
C VAL A 53 0.33 -7.61 13.32
N THR A 54 0.27 -8.07 12.07
CA THR A 54 1.42 -8.58 11.31
C THR A 54 1.35 -8.02 9.90
N VAL A 55 2.50 -7.60 9.38
CA VAL A 55 2.59 -7.05 8.03
C VAL A 55 3.81 -7.64 7.33
N ASP A 56 3.58 -8.25 6.19
CA ASP A 56 4.61 -8.84 5.34
C ASP A 56 4.73 -8.02 4.04
N TYR A 57 5.90 -7.41 3.84
CA TYR A 57 6.18 -6.56 2.68
C TYR A 57 7.16 -7.23 1.72
N ALA A 58 6.89 -7.12 0.41
CA ALA A 58 7.85 -7.42 -0.63
C ALA A 58 8.21 -6.14 -1.39
N PHE A 59 9.47 -5.71 -1.26
CA PHE A 59 10.01 -4.57 -1.99
C PHE A 59 11.01 -5.01 -3.06
N ARG A 60 10.96 -4.36 -4.23
CA ARG A 60 11.93 -4.54 -5.31
C ARG A 60 12.67 -3.25 -5.59
N ASN A 61 14.00 -3.27 -5.47
CA ASN A 61 14.86 -2.24 -6.03
C ASN A 61 14.83 -2.37 -7.56
N ILE A 62 14.36 -1.33 -8.25
CA ILE A 62 14.23 -1.30 -9.72
C ILE A 62 15.38 -0.55 -10.40
N THR A 63 16.43 -0.24 -9.65
CA THR A 63 17.64 0.43 -10.14
C THR A 63 18.84 -0.51 -10.17
N ASP A 64 19.96 -0.03 -10.72
CA ASP A 64 21.26 -0.71 -10.75
C ASP A 64 22.18 -0.31 -9.59
N LYS A 65 21.66 0.42 -8.60
CA LYS A 65 22.42 0.97 -7.47
C LYS A 65 21.79 0.55 -6.16
N ASP A 66 22.58 0.56 -5.09
CA ASP A 66 22.06 0.39 -3.75
C ASP A 66 21.11 1.56 -3.39
N VAL A 67 20.00 1.24 -2.73
CA VAL A 67 18.98 2.21 -2.33
C VAL A 67 18.66 1.99 -0.86
N ASP A 68 18.83 3.04 -0.07
CA ASP A 68 18.36 3.10 1.31
C ASP A 68 16.93 3.65 1.34
N ALA A 69 16.03 2.93 1.99
CA ALA A 69 14.63 3.34 2.16
C ALA A 69 14.18 3.06 3.59
N ILE A 70 13.33 3.95 4.13
CA ILE A 70 12.71 3.76 5.44
C ILE A 70 11.34 3.13 5.22
N VAL A 71 11.08 2.04 5.93
CA VAL A 71 9.76 1.40 6.02
C VAL A 71 9.09 1.88 7.30
N ALA A 72 7.88 2.41 7.20
CA ALA A 72 7.10 2.84 8.36
C ALA A 72 5.70 2.25 8.34
N PHE A 73 5.20 1.93 9.53
CA PHE A 73 3.83 1.48 9.77
C PHE A 73 3.10 2.54 10.61
N PRO A 74 2.11 3.26 10.07
CA PRO A 74 1.41 4.30 10.82
C PRO A 74 0.50 3.68 11.89
N MET A 75 0.64 4.17 13.13
CA MET A 75 -0.27 3.82 14.20
C MET A 75 -1.44 4.82 14.22
N PRO A 76 -2.69 4.37 14.46
CA PRO A 76 -3.81 5.28 14.62
C PRO A 76 -3.62 6.18 15.86
N ASP A 77 -4.20 7.38 15.81
CA ASP A 77 -4.35 8.22 17.00
C ASP A 77 -5.16 7.47 18.07
N ILE A 78 -4.81 7.68 19.35
CA ILE A 78 -5.44 7.03 20.50
C ILE A 78 -6.77 7.73 20.86
#